data_AF-A0A7C2YX18-F1
#
_entry.id   AF-A0A7C2YX18-F1
#
_cell.length_a   1.000
_cell.length_b   1.000
_cell.length_c   1.000
_cell.angle_alpha   90.00
_cell.angle_beta   90.00
_cell.angle_gamma   90.00
#
_symmetry.space_group_name_H-M   'P 1'
#
loop_
_entity.id
_entity.type
_entity.pdbx_description
1 polymer ?
#
loop_
_entity_poly.entity_id
_entity_poly.type
_entity_poly.pdbx_seq_one_letter_code
_entity_poly.pdbx_strand_id
1 'polypeptide(L)'
;RVASGDWPGLGSPVVVLGGGNTAMDAARSAHRLTGQPVTVLYRRTREEMPADPEEVEDLLAEGNTLRELVSPQRIVRRDGGVVAVVCVRTRLGEPGPDGRRRPVPIAGSEFEVPAEAVLVAVGQRPEMGFLTGSRIPTGKDGRILADPETGATGLAHVYAGGDAVRGPATIVEACADGRRAAEAMCRELRIPFRSWSTAEASLSSDEVARAKRARARILPRRDPAVLAIPSRGGFDLVERCLGEEEARVEASRCVQCATFCDKCVEVCPNRANLAYEAEAVAWRVPVLACRAGEVRIVGEEPFEVRQGRQIVHLVEPCNECGNCATFCVHEGQPYRDKPRLCLTLPAFQDEPGIAFFIAGDEIRRREGGKEATLSVKEGGMTFADERLIVELDRGLRVQHVALKAAFPGTRSLGEAAEMLVLFRGVKGSLPFLIEQEVGDG
;
A
#
# COMPACT_ATOMS: atom_id res chain seq x y z
N ARG A 1 29.53 18.76 -1.51
CA ARG A 1 30.43 19.84 -1.03
C ARG A 1 30.53 19.80 0.48
N VAL A 2 29.51 20.27 1.23
CA VAL A 2 29.55 20.20 2.71
C VAL A 2 29.70 18.76 3.23
N ALA A 3 28.88 17.83 2.73
CA ALA A 3 28.99 16.41 3.08
C ALA A 3 30.34 15.75 2.70
N SER A 4 31.07 16.34 1.75
CA SER A 4 32.40 15.88 1.32
C SER A 4 33.54 16.64 2.00
N GLY A 5 33.25 17.43 3.05
CA GLY A 5 34.23 18.23 3.80
C GLY A 5 34.66 19.54 3.14
N ASP A 6 34.12 19.88 1.97
CA ASP A 6 34.42 21.13 1.26
C ASP A 6 33.44 22.23 1.71
N TRP A 7 33.92 23.12 2.58
CA TRP A 7 33.17 24.24 3.10
C TRP A 7 33.34 25.49 2.21
N PRO A 8 32.26 26.00 1.59
CA PRO A 8 32.37 27.08 0.61
C PRO A 8 32.61 28.48 1.22
N GLY A 9 32.79 28.62 2.54
CA GLY A 9 32.97 29.92 3.19
C GLY A 9 31.72 30.79 3.08
N LEU A 10 30.69 30.49 3.88
CA LEU A 10 29.49 31.32 3.90
C LEU A 10 29.73 32.58 4.76
N GLY A 11 29.46 33.75 4.19
CA GLY A 11 29.35 35.01 4.97
C GLY A 11 28.08 35.04 5.82
N SER A 12 27.84 36.16 6.51
CA SER A 12 26.63 36.37 7.32
C SER A 12 26.14 37.80 7.19
N PRO A 13 24.86 38.07 6.88
CA PRO A 13 23.71 37.16 6.96
C PRO A 13 23.52 36.24 5.74
N VAL A 14 22.93 35.05 5.98
CA VAL A 14 22.56 34.10 4.91
C VAL A 14 21.07 34.16 4.62
N VAL A 15 20.71 34.18 3.35
CA VAL A 15 19.32 34.10 2.87
C VAL A 15 19.10 32.81 2.06
N VAL A 16 18.02 32.08 2.35
CA VAL A 16 17.59 30.91 1.58
C VAL A 16 16.30 31.22 0.83
N LEU A 17 16.26 30.90 -0.46
CA LEU A 17 15.09 31.11 -1.31
C LEU A 17 14.40 29.76 -1.55
N GLY A 18 13.19 29.57 -1.05
CA GLY A 18 12.46 28.31 -1.19
C GLY A 18 11.50 28.04 -0.03
N GLY A 19 10.83 26.89 -0.07
CA GLY A 19 9.92 26.49 1.01
C GLY A 19 9.64 24.99 1.11
N GLY A 20 10.40 24.15 0.40
CA GLY A 20 10.36 22.69 0.56
C GLY A 20 11.47 22.18 1.47
N ASN A 21 11.52 20.86 1.69
CA ASN A 21 12.52 20.22 2.57
C ASN A 21 13.95 20.63 2.21
N THR A 22 14.31 20.71 0.92
CA THR A 22 15.63 21.20 0.49
C THR A 22 15.96 22.61 0.99
N ALA A 23 14.98 23.50 1.13
CA ALA A 23 15.18 24.83 1.67
C ALA A 23 15.40 24.79 3.19
N MET A 24 14.71 23.89 3.90
CA MET A 24 14.91 23.68 5.34
C MET A 24 16.30 23.09 5.59
N ASP A 25 16.70 22.07 4.83
CA ASP A 25 18.03 21.45 4.89
C ASP A 25 19.13 22.48 4.66
N ALA A 26 18.99 23.31 3.62
CA ALA A 26 19.95 24.35 3.28
C ALA A 26 20.05 25.41 4.39
N ALA A 27 18.92 25.84 4.96
CA ALA A 27 18.88 26.84 6.01
C ALA A 27 19.50 26.33 7.31
N ARG A 28 19.07 25.15 7.78
CA ARG A 28 19.59 24.55 9.02
C ARG A 28 21.07 24.15 8.88
N SER A 29 21.50 23.71 7.70
CA SER A 29 22.93 23.48 7.41
C SER A 29 23.73 24.78 7.41
N ALA A 30 23.22 25.85 6.80
CA ALA A 30 23.88 27.15 6.83
C ALA A 30 23.99 27.69 8.26
N HIS A 31 22.94 27.55 9.08
CA HIS A 31 22.94 27.90 10.50
C HIS A 31 24.06 27.18 11.26
N ARG A 32 24.20 25.86 11.08
CA ARG A 32 25.27 25.05 11.69
C ARG A 32 26.68 25.50 11.25
N LEU A 33 26.81 25.88 9.98
CA LEU A 33 28.08 26.27 9.40
C LEU A 33 28.54 27.68 9.79
N THR A 34 27.60 28.62 9.95
CA THR A 34 27.91 30.01 10.30
C THR A 34 27.82 30.27 11.80
N GLY A 35 27.11 29.41 12.55
CA GLY A 35 26.74 29.66 13.95
C GLY A 35 25.80 30.86 14.11
N GLN A 36 25.12 31.27 13.04
CA GLN A 36 24.26 32.46 13.00
C GLN A 36 22.88 32.12 12.43
N PRO A 37 21.81 32.79 12.89
CA PRO A 37 20.46 32.62 12.33
C PRO A 37 20.40 32.88 10.83
N VAL A 38 19.62 32.06 10.12
CA VAL A 38 19.40 32.16 8.68
C VAL A 38 17.99 32.65 8.39
N THR A 39 17.82 33.42 7.31
CA THR A 39 16.50 33.87 6.85
C THR A 39 16.03 33.08 5.64
N VAL A 40 14.89 32.40 5.74
CA VAL A 40 14.20 31.76 4.62
C VAL A 40 13.15 32.72 4.06
N LEU A 41 13.17 32.93 2.74
CA LEU A 41 12.16 33.70 2.03
C LEU A 41 11.24 32.77 1.26
N TYR A 42 9.95 32.82 1.58
CA TYR A 42 8.93 32.03 0.90
C TYR A 42 7.82 32.91 0.32
N ARG A 43 7.46 32.64 -0.93
CA ARG A 43 6.50 33.44 -1.70
C ARG A 43 5.02 33.18 -1.34
N ARG A 44 4.73 32.23 -0.46
CA ARG A 44 3.38 31.93 0.03
C ARG A 44 3.39 31.92 1.57
N THR A 45 2.32 31.43 2.18
CA THR A 45 2.27 31.26 3.63
C THR A 45 2.81 29.90 4.05
N ARG A 46 3.03 29.71 5.36
CA ARG A 46 3.46 28.43 5.93
C ARG A 46 2.50 27.29 5.56
N GLU A 47 1.19 27.56 5.45
CA GLU A 47 0.18 26.56 5.10
C GLU A 47 0.39 25.97 3.69
N GLU A 48 0.98 26.72 2.76
CA GLU A 48 1.29 26.23 1.42
C GLU A 48 2.74 25.76 1.25
N MET A 49 3.54 25.68 2.33
CA MET A 49 4.90 25.14 2.24
C MET A 49 4.84 23.65 1.89
N PRO A 50 5.59 23.18 0.88
CA PRO A 50 5.74 21.76 0.62
C PRO A 50 6.70 21.06 1.60
N ALA A 51 7.34 21.80 2.51
CA ALA A 51 8.18 21.21 3.55
C ALA A 51 7.32 20.49 4.59
N ASP A 52 7.86 19.43 5.19
CA ASP A 52 7.20 18.75 6.29
C ASP A 52 7.06 19.71 7.48
N PRO A 53 5.90 19.74 8.18
CA PRO A 53 5.66 20.68 9.27
C PRO A 53 6.75 20.63 10.36
N GLU A 54 7.23 19.43 10.67
CA GLU A 54 8.27 19.15 11.66
C GLU A 54 9.59 19.86 11.30
N GLU A 55 9.99 19.87 10.01
CA GLU A 55 11.19 20.57 9.55
C GLU A 55 11.10 22.09 9.71
N VAL A 56 9.91 22.66 9.49
CA VAL A 56 9.66 24.08 9.68
C VAL A 56 9.71 24.45 11.16
N GLU A 57 9.16 23.61 12.03
CA GLU A 57 9.17 23.80 13.48
C GLU A 57 10.58 23.76 14.04
N ASP A 58 11.36 22.77 13.63
CA ASP A 58 12.76 22.61 14.01
C ASP A 58 13.60 23.80 13.53
N LEU A 59 13.38 24.26 12.30
CA LEU A 59 14.07 25.44 11.76
C LEU A 59 13.81 26.69 12.63
N LEU A 60 12.56 26.93 13.02
CA LEU A 60 12.18 28.07 13.87
C LEU A 60 12.69 27.91 15.30
N ALA A 61 12.65 26.70 15.85
CA ALA A 61 13.16 26.37 17.17
C ALA A 61 14.68 26.59 17.29
N GLU A 62 15.42 26.34 16.19
CA GLU A 62 16.85 26.66 16.07
C GLU A 62 17.13 28.17 15.93
N GLY A 63 16.10 29.04 15.95
CA GLY A 63 16.24 30.49 15.93
C GLY A 63 16.32 31.11 14.52
N ASN A 64 16.15 30.30 13.47
CA ASN A 64 16.07 30.80 12.10
C ASN A 64 14.74 31.53 11.85
N THR A 65 14.71 32.37 10.82
CA THR A 65 13.52 33.18 10.49
C THR A 65 12.91 32.73 9.18
N LEU A 66 11.59 32.51 9.17
CA LEU A 66 10.79 32.37 7.96
C LEU A 66 10.10 33.71 7.64
N ARG A 67 10.29 34.24 6.43
CA ARG A 67 9.54 35.39 5.90
C ARG A 67 8.60 34.92 4.82
N GLU A 68 7.33 34.81 5.20
CA GLU A 68 6.22 34.47 4.31
C GLU A 68 5.85 35.63 3.38
N LEU A 69 5.18 35.28 2.28
CA LEU A 69 4.68 36.23 1.30
C LEU A 69 5.77 37.15 0.73
N VAL A 70 7.00 36.65 0.59
CA VAL A 70 8.14 37.36 0.01
C VAL A 70 8.63 36.64 -1.24
N SER A 71 8.65 37.34 -2.38
CA SER A 71 9.23 36.81 -3.62
C SER A 71 10.51 37.56 -3.98
N PRO A 72 11.65 36.87 -4.16
CA PRO A 72 12.88 37.49 -4.63
C PRO A 72 12.72 37.99 -6.07
N GLN A 73 13.32 39.15 -6.38
CA GLN A 73 13.33 39.77 -7.71
C GLN A 73 14.74 39.77 -8.31
N ARG A 74 15.74 40.18 -7.54
CA ARG A 74 17.15 40.21 -7.98
C ARG A 74 18.12 40.16 -6.79
N ILE A 75 19.32 39.66 -7.05
CA ILE A 75 20.45 39.66 -6.11
C ILE A 75 21.31 40.91 -6.37
N VAL A 76 21.60 41.68 -5.33
CA VAL A 76 22.46 42.87 -5.40
C VAL A 76 23.88 42.46 -5.05
N ARG A 77 24.83 42.83 -5.91
CA ARG A 77 26.26 42.57 -5.73
C ARG A 77 27.05 43.88 -5.68
N ARG A 78 28.07 43.92 -4.84
CA ARG A 78 29.04 45.03 -4.74
C ARG A 78 30.44 44.42 -4.52
N ASP A 79 31.44 44.94 -5.23
CA ASP A 79 32.83 44.50 -5.12
C ASP A 79 33.02 42.97 -5.25
N GLY A 80 32.21 42.33 -6.09
CA GLY A 80 32.21 40.88 -6.31
C GLY A 80 31.41 40.05 -5.30
N GLY A 81 31.05 40.62 -4.13
CA GLY A 81 30.24 39.97 -3.09
C GLY A 81 28.73 40.22 -3.23
N VAL A 82 27.92 39.40 -2.57
CA VAL A 82 26.48 39.66 -2.40
C VAL A 82 26.29 40.61 -1.22
N VAL A 83 25.36 41.56 -1.33
CA VAL A 83 25.03 42.49 -0.23
C VAL A 83 23.56 42.49 0.16
N ALA A 84 22.65 42.13 -0.76
CA ALA A 84 21.22 42.05 -0.50
C ALA A 84 20.46 41.22 -1.55
N VAL A 85 19.24 40.83 -1.20
CA VAL A 85 18.21 40.33 -2.11
C VAL A 85 17.06 41.34 -2.17
N VAL A 86 16.81 41.91 -3.34
CA VAL A 86 15.64 42.75 -3.58
C VAL A 86 14.44 41.84 -3.74
N CYS A 87 13.40 42.09 -2.95
CA CYS A 87 12.19 41.30 -2.89
C CYS A 87 10.96 42.17 -3.09
N VAL A 88 9.83 41.53 -3.36
CA VAL A 88 8.50 42.16 -3.39
C VAL A 88 7.59 41.39 -2.44
N ARG A 89 6.62 42.08 -1.82
CA ARG A 89 5.54 41.39 -1.09
C ARG A 89 4.60 40.72 -2.07
N THR A 90 4.03 39.60 -1.63
CA THR A 90 3.05 38.85 -2.40
C THR A 90 1.77 38.70 -1.58
N ARG A 91 0.66 38.43 -2.25
CA ARG A 91 -0.59 37.97 -1.65
C ARG A 91 -0.98 36.64 -2.26
N LEU A 92 -1.77 35.86 -1.53
CA LEU A 92 -2.33 34.62 -2.06
C LEU A 92 -3.47 34.93 -3.04
N GLY A 93 -3.34 34.45 -4.27
CA GLY A 93 -4.40 34.42 -5.27
C GLY A 93 -5.18 33.10 -5.20
N GLU A 94 -5.80 32.76 -6.33
CA GLU A 94 -6.57 31.53 -6.48
C GLU A 94 -5.70 30.27 -6.37
N PRO A 95 -6.27 29.14 -5.89
CA PRO A 95 -5.64 27.83 -5.95
C PRO A 95 -5.17 27.46 -7.37
N GLY A 96 -3.97 26.88 -7.46
CA GLY A 96 -3.44 26.28 -8.68
C GLY A 96 -3.95 24.85 -8.90
N PRO A 97 -3.51 24.20 -10.00
CA PRO A 97 -3.85 22.80 -10.29
C PRO A 97 -3.37 21.82 -9.21
N ASP A 98 -2.34 22.20 -8.45
CA ASP A 98 -1.79 21.46 -7.32
C ASP A 98 -2.50 21.78 -5.99
N GLY A 99 -3.64 22.48 -6.04
CA GLY A 99 -4.39 22.95 -4.87
C GLY A 99 -3.76 24.15 -4.13
N ARG A 100 -2.48 24.46 -4.39
CA ARG A 100 -1.76 25.53 -3.68
C ARG A 100 -2.08 26.90 -4.28
N ARG A 101 -2.35 27.88 -3.42
CA ARG A 101 -2.65 29.25 -3.85
C ARG A 101 -1.49 29.88 -4.62
N ARG A 102 -1.80 30.60 -5.70
CA ARG A 102 -0.78 31.26 -6.53
C ARG A 102 -0.26 32.53 -5.83
N PRO A 103 1.07 32.75 -5.77
CA PRO A 103 1.60 33.99 -5.24
C PRO A 103 1.43 35.13 -6.26
N VAL A 104 0.82 36.24 -5.85
CA VAL A 104 0.60 37.42 -6.69
C VAL A 104 1.41 38.60 -6.14
N PRO A 105 2.40 39.13 -6.88
CA PRO A 105 3.18 40.30 -6.46
C PRO A 105 2.31 41.53 -6.18
N ILE A 106 2.66 42.29 -5.15
CA ILE A 106 2.04 43.58 -4.80
C ILE A 106 2.94 44.68 -5.37
N ALA A 107 2.45 45.44 -6.35
CA ALA A 107 3.21 46.51 -6.98
C ALA A 107 3.60 47.60 -5.96
N GLY A 108 4.81 48.15 -6.06
CA GLY A 108 5.29 49.20 -5.17
C GLY A 108 5.69 48.72 -3.76
N SER A 109 5.77 47.41 -3.55
CA SER A 109 6.14 46.80 -2.26
C SER A 109 7.58 46.27 -2.24
N GLU A 110 8.44 46.82 -3.08
CA GLU A 110 9.84 46.42 -3.18
C GLU A 110 10.63 46.80 -1.92
N PHE A 111 11.47 45.89 -1.45
CA PHE A 111 12.37 46.11 -0.31
C PHE A 111 13.61 45.24 -0.40
N GLU A 112 14.65 45.61 0.34
CA GLU A 112 15.92 44.86 0.38
C GLU A 112 16.01 43.99 1.65
N VAL A 113 16.50 42.77 1.48
CA VAL A 113 16.88 41.86 2.56
C VAL A 113 18.40 41.73 2.54
N PRO A 114 19.14 42.22 3.56
CA PRO A 114 20.59 42.09 3.63
C PRO A 114 21.03 40.62 3.55
N ALA A 115 22.09 40.35 2.77
CA ALA A 115 22.63 39.01 2.58
C ALA A 115 24.08 39.07 2.09
N GLU A 116 24.97 38.29 2.68
CA GLU A 116 26.32 38.02 2.17
C GLU A 116 26.37 36.71 1.36
N ALA A 117 25.42 35.80 1.61
CA ALA A 117 25.23 34.57 0.86
C ALA A 117 23.75 34.32 0.57
N VAL A 118 23.46 33.81 -0.63
CA VAL A 118 22.11 33.44 -1.07
C VAL A 118 22.11 31.99 -1.54
N LEU A 119 21.31 31.15 -0.89
CA LEU A 119 21.13 29.75 -1.26
C LEU A 119 19.80 29.60 -2.01
N VAL A 120 19.86 29.09 -3.23
CA VAL A 120 18.67 28.94 -4.09
C VAL A 120 18.15 27.50 -4.01
N ALA A 121 16.99 27.32 -3.39
CA ALA A 121 16.34 26.04 -3.15
C ALA A 121 14.88 26.04 -3.67
N VAL A 122 14.69 26.48 -4.92
CA VAL A 122 13.36 26.71 -5.54
C VAL A 122 12.83 25.54 -6.38
N GLY A 123 13.50 24.39 -6.34
CA GLY A 123 13.16 23.17 -7.06
C GLY A 123 14.26 22.71 -8.01
N GLN A 124 13.95 21.68 -8.80
CA GLN A 124 14.88 21.06 -9.73
C GLN A 124 14.23 20.83 -11.08
N ARG A 125 15.05 20.70 -12.12
CA ARG A 125 14.65 20.27 -13.46
C ARG A 125 15.67 19.25 -13.94
N PRO A 126 15.25 18.20 -14.67
CA PRO A 126 16.20 17.25 -15.22
C PRO A 126 17.09 17.96 -16.25
N GLU A 127 18.40 17.75 -16.14
CA GLU A 127 19.36 18.19 -17.16
C GLU A 127 19.43 17.14 -18.26
N MET A 128 18.79 17.42 -19.38
CA MET A 128 18.58 16.45 -20.47
C MET A 128 19.47 16.70 -21.67
N GLY A 129 20.44 17.62 -21.58
CA GLY A 129 21.35 17.93 -22.68
C GLY A 129 22.08 16.70 -23.25
N PHE A 130 22.35 15.69 -22.43
CA PHE A 130 22.98 14.43 -22.86
C PHE A 130 22.10 13.58 -23.81
N LEU A 131 20.80 13.84 -23.87
CA LEU A 131 19.86 13.18 -24.79
C LEU A 131 19.75 13.90 -26.14
N THR A 132 20.42 15.05 -26.31
CA THR A 132 20.37 15.82 -27.55
C THR A 132 20.84 14.97 -28.74
N GLY A 133 19.98 14.83 -29.75
CA GLY A 133 20.25 13.99 -30.93
C GLY A 133 19.97 12.49 -30.74
N SER A 134 19.52 12.07 -29.55
CA SER A 134 19.02 10.71 -29.32
C SER A 134 17.60 10.53 -29.88
N ARG A 135 17.18 9.27 -30.03
CA ARG A 135 15.80 8.91 -30.40
C ARG A 135 14.88 8.71 -29.19
N ILE A 136 15.38 8.97 -27.97
CA ILE A 136 14.63 8.72 -26.73
C ILE A 136 13.46 9.72 -26.68
N PRO A 137 12.21 9.24 -26.53
CA PRO A 137 11.07 10.14 -26.52
C PRO A 137 11.05 10.97 -25.23
N THR A 138 10.83 12.28 -25.38
CA THR A 138 10.70 13.22 -24.26
C THR A 138 9.37 13.95 -24.33
N GLY A 139 8.77 14.20 -23.16
CA GLY A 139 7.55 14.99 -23.01
C GLY A 139 7.78 16.49 -23.24
N LYS A 140 6.69 17.27 -23.24
CA LYS A 140 6.72 18.73 -23.43
C LYS A 140 7.46 19.48 -22.32
N ASP A 141 7.64 18.85 -21.18
CA ASP A 141 8.36 19.35 -20.00
C ASP A 141 9.83 18.89 -19.97
N GLY A 142 10.29 18.19 -21.02
CA GLY A 142 11.65 17.67 -21.15
C GLY A 142 11.88 16.33 -20.45
N ARG A 143 10.91 15.76 -19.72
CA ARG A 143 11.08 14.45 -19.06
C ARG A 143 11.06 13.31 -20.06
N ILE A 144 11.74 12.19 -19.75
CA ILE A 144 11.71 10.98 -20.59
C ILE A 144 10.32 10.36 -20.52
N LEU A 145 9.77 9.98 -21.66
CA LEU A 145 8.57 9.15 -21.73
C LEU A 145 8.97 7.69 -21.57
N ALA A 146 8.42 7.05 -20.54
CA ALA A 146 8.63 5.64 -20.26
C ALA A 146 7.31 4.99 -19.85
N ASP A 147 7.17 3.71 -20.18
CA ASP A 147 6.05 2.90 -19.75
C ASP A 147 6.00 2.79 -18.21
N PRO A 148 4.86 3.07 -17.56
CA PRO A 148 4.79 3.17 -16.10
C PRO A 148 5.00 1.83 -15.37
N GLU A 149 4.70 0.72 -16.04
CA GLU A 149 4.78 -0.64 -15.47
C GLU A 149 6.17 -1.25 -15.64
N THR A 150 6.86 -0.91 -16.72
CA THR A 150 8.12 -1.55 -17.14
C THR A 150 9.31 -0.61 -17.18
N GLY A 151 9.09 0.71 -17.24
CA GLY A 151 10.13 1.71 -17.47
C GLY A 151 10.64 1.77 -18.91
N ALA A 152 10.07 1.01 -19.85
CA ALA A 152 10.54 0.97 -21.23
C ALA A 152 10.29 2.30 -21.97
N THR A 153 11.29 2.81 -22.68
CA THR A 153 11.18 4.10 -23.41
C THR A 153 10.60 3.96 -24.82
N GLY A 154 10.23 2.74 -25.24
CA GLY A 154 9.81 2.43 -26.62
C GLY A 154 10.99 2.21 -27.59
N LEU A 155 12.22 2.52 -27.19
CA LEU A 155 13.43 2.05 -27.87
C LEU A 155 13.88 0.71 -27.28
N ALA A 156 14.31 -0.20 -28.16
CA ALA A 156 14.81 -1.52 -27.75
C ALA A 156 15.95 -1.37 -26.74
N HIS A 157 15.86 -2.12 -25.64
CA HIS A 157 16.85 -2.18 -24.57
C HIS A 157 17.12 -0.85 -23.84
N VAL A 158 16.25 0.15 -23.96
CA VAL A 158 16.39 1.44 -23.26
C VAL A 158 15.23 1.66 -22.30
N TYR A 159 15.58 1.81 -21.02
CA TYR A 159 14.66 1.99 -19.91
C TYR A 159 14.99 3.26 -19.14
N ALA A 160 13.99 3.87 -18.50
CA ALA A 160 14.15 5.06 -17.69
C ALA A 160 13.23 5.03 -16.46
N GLY A 161 13.64 5.77 -15.43
CA GLY A 161 12.96 5.84 -14.14
C GLY A 161 13.45 7.00 -13.29
N GLY A 162 12.85 7.18 -12.12
CA GLY A 162 13.15 8.26 -11.18
C GLY A 162 12.72 9.63 -11.68
N ASP A 163 13.38 10.67 -11.20
CA ASP A 163 13.00 12.06 -11.47
C ASP A 163 13.08 12.45 -12.95
N ALA A 164 13.90 11.75 -13.73
CA ALA A 164 14.00 11.94 -15.18
C ALA A 164 12.69 11.60 -15.91
N VAL A 165 11.84 10.75 -15.32
CA VAL A 165 10.52 10.36 -15.84
C VAL A 165 9.41 11.02 -15.03
N ARG A 166 9.45 10.94 -13.69
CA ARG A 166 8.37 11.39 -12.79
C ARG A 166 8.43 12.87 -12.45
N GLY A 167 9.58 13.53 -12.60
CA GLY A 167 9.86 14.78 -11.91
C GLY A 167 10.16 14.54 -10.42
N PRO A 168 10.29 15.60 -9.61
CA PRO A 168 10.71 15.49 -8.21
C PRO A 168 9.83 14.52 -7.41
N ALA A 169 10.43 13.45 -6.91
CA ALA A 169 9.76 12.40 -6.14
C ALA A 169 10.61 11.99 -4.93
N THR A 170 10.10 11.04 -4.14
CA THR A 170 10.87 10.46 -3.03
C THR A 170 11.93 9.47 -3.55
N ILE A 171 12.99 9.27 -2.77
CA ILE A 171 14.02 8.26 -3.07
C ILE A 171 13.39 6.86 -3.21
N VAL A 172 12.36 6.56 -2.42
CA VAL A 172 11.66 5.27 -2.46
C VAL A 172 10.97 5.04 -3.80
N GLU A 173 10.33 6.06 -4.36
CA GLU A 173 9.69 5.97 -5.68
C GLU A 173 10.72 5.77 -6.80
N ALA A 174 11.87 6.45 -6.72
CA ALA A 174 12.97 6.26 -7.66
C ALA A 174 13.56 4.84 -7.56
N CYS A 175 13.70 4.29 -6.36
CA CYS A 175 14.10 2.90 -6.15
C CYS A 175 13.07 1.92 -6.75
N ALA A 176 11.77 2.20 -6.60
CA ALA A 176 10.71 1.39 -7.17
C ALA A 176 10.75 1.40 -8.71
N ASP A 177 11.06 2.55 -9.33
CA ASP A 177 11.29 2.64 -10.78
C ASP A 177 12.47 1.77 -11.23
N GLY A 178 13.61 1.89 -10.56
CA GLY A 178 14.79 1.09 -10.88
C GLY A 178 14.49 -0.41 -10.80
N ARG A 179 13.72 -0.83 -9.78
CA ARG A 179 13.30 -2.22 -9.62
C ARG A 179 12.38 -2.69 -10.76
N ARG A 180 11.36 -1.92 -11.14
CA ARG A 180 10.47 -2.25 -12.28
C ARG A 180 11.25 -2.36 -13.59
N ALA A 181 12.15 -1.42 -13.85
CA ALA A 181 13.00 -1.43 -15.04
C ALA A 181 13.91 -2.67 -15.05
N ALA A 182 14.55 -3.01 -13.92
CA ALA A 182 15.39 -4.20 -13.81
C ALA A 182 14.59 -5.50 -14.04
N GLU A 183 13.38 -5.61 -13.50
CA GLU A 183 12.50 -6.75 -13.73
C GLU A 183 12.11 -6.90 -15.20
N ALA A 184 11.78 -5.79 -15.87
CA ALA A 184 11.46 -5.78 -17.29
C ALA A 184 12.67 -6.16 -18.16
N MET A 185 13.86 -5.65 -17.85
CA MET A 185 15.11 -6.03 -18.52
C MET A 185 15.41 -7.53 -18.35
N CYS A 186 15.26 -8.06 -17.12
CA CYS A 186 15.44 -9.48 -16.84
C CYS A 186 14.48 -10.34 -17.67
N ARG A 187 13.20 -9.94 -17.75
CA ARG A 187 12.20 -10.62 -18.58
C ARG A 187 12.57 -10.60 -20.05
N GLU A 188 13.01 -9.46 -20.58
CA GLU A 188 13.43 -9.31 -21.98
C GLU A 188 14.65 -10.18 -22.32
N LEU A 189 15.66 -10.18 -21.43
CA LEU A 189 16.90 -10.93 -21.59
C LEU A 189 16.78 -12.40 -21.18
N ARG A 190 15.58 -12.85 -20.74
CA ARG A 190 15.32 -14.19 -20.19
C ARG A 190 16.26 -14.55 -19.02
N ILE A 191 16.62 -13.55 -18.23
CA ILE A 191 17.39 -13.70 -17.00
C ILE A 191 16.38 -13.79 -15.85
N PRO A 192 16.46 -14.80 -14.97
CA PRO A 192 15.61 -14.85 -13.79
C PRO A 192 15.79 -13.59 -12.94
N PHE A 193 14.71 -12.83 -12.74
CA PHE A 193 14.73 -11.69 -11.83
C PHE A 193 14.68 -12.20 -10.39
N ARG A 194 15.74 -11.97 -9.62
CA ARG A 194 15.78 -12.34 -8.20
C ARG A 194 15.09 -11.25 -7.38
N SER A 195 13.81 -11.46 -7.09
CA SER A 195 13.18 -10.77 -5.97
C SER A 195 13.67 -11.37 -4.66
N TRP A 196 14.03 -10.53 -3.70
CA TRP A 196 14.20 -10.99 -2.32
C TRP A 196 12.80 -11.29 -1.76
N SER A 197 12.43 -12.56 -1.73
CA SER A 197 11.24 -12.98 -1.01
C SER A 197 11.47 -12.69 0.47
N THR A 198 10.68 -11.80 1.06
CA THR A 198 10.43 -11.88 2.49
C THR A 198 9.78 -13.23 2.74
N ALA A 199 10.29 -14.01 3.70
CA ALA A 199 9.61 -15.23 4.09
C ALA A 199 8.16 -14.87 4.43
N GLU A 200 7.19 -15.57 3.84
CA GLU A 200 5.81 -15.46 4.30
C GLU A 200 5.79 -15.93 5.74
N ALA A 201 5.70 -14.98 6.67
CA ALA A 201 5.65 -15.31 8.08
C ALA A 201 4.33 -16.03 8.34
N SER A 202 4.38 -17.29 8.72
CA SER A 202 3.23 -17.95 9.34
C SER A 202 3.27 -17.65 10.83
N LEU A 203 2.19 -17.11 11.39
CA LEU A 203 2.09 -16.93 12.84
C LEU A 203 1.45 -18.16 13.47
N SER A 204 2.02 -18.60 14.58
CA SER A 204 1.35 -19.52 15.50
C SER A 204 0.09 -18.89 16.11
N SER A 205 -0.81 -19.72 16.61
CA SER A 205 -2.02 -19.26 17.33
C SER A 205 -1.70 -18.32 18.49
N ASP A 206 -0.59 -18.56 19.20
CA ASP A 206 -0.13 -17.72 20.30
C ASP A 206 0.35 -16.35 19.82
N GLU A 207 1.04 -16.28 18.68
CA GLU A 207 1.47 -15.04 18.06
C GLU A 207 0.28 -14.22 17.56
N VAL A 208 -0.69 -14.86 16.94
CA VAL A 208 -1.96 -14.23 16.56
C VAL A 208 -2.64 -13.66 17.79
N ALA A 209 -2.77 -14.44 18.87
CA ALA A 209 -3.38 -13.97 20.11
C ALA A 209 -2.61 -12.79 20.74
N ARG A 210 -1.27 -12.79 20.68
CA ARG A 210 -0.44 -11.64 21.13
C ARG A 210 -0.71 -10.40 20.28
N ALA A 211 -0.73 -10.52 18.96
CA ALA A 211 -1.01 -9.40 18.06
C ALA A 211 -2.43 -8.84 18.28
N LYS A 212 -3.44 -9.69 18.48
CA LYS A 212 -4.80 -9.26 18.85
C LYS A 212 -4.84 -8.48 20.16
N ARG A 213 -4.14 -8.96 21.20
CA ARG A 213 -4.00 -8.23 22.47
C ARG A 213 -3.28 -6.88 22.31
N ALA A 214 -2.28 -6.81 21.43
CA ALA A 214 -1.60 -5.55 21.12
C ALA A 214 -2.55 -4.54 20.45
N ARG A 215 -3.39 -4.98 19.50
CA ARG A 215 -4.41 -4.13 18.84
C ARG A 215 -5.43 -3.53 19.79
N ALA A 216 -5.75 -4.23 20.88
CA ALA A 216 -6.69 -3.76 21.88
C ALA A 216 -6.11 -2.64 22.78
N ARG A 217 -4.80 -2.36 22.71
CA ARG A 217 -4.14 -1.34 23.52
C ARG A 217 -3.79 -0.13 22.66
N ILE A 218 -4.31 1.03 23.02
CA ILE A 218 -3.89 2.30 22.44
C ILE A 218 -2.75 2.83 23.30
N LEU A 219 -1.53 2.75 22.76
CA LEU A 219 -0.33 3.33 23.38
C LEU A 219 0.17 4.47 22.48
N PRO A 220 0.61 5.60 23.03
CA PRO A 220 1.29 6.62 22.22
C PRO A 220 2.60 6.04 21.66
N ARG A 221 3.03 6.49 20.49
CA ARG A 221 4.36 6.15 19.95
C ARG A 221 5.42 6.58 20.97
N ARG A 222 6.47 5.78 21.16
CA ARG A 222 7.63 6.26 21.92
C ARG A 222 8.44 7.20 21.03
N ASP A 223 8.55 8.45 21.43
CA ASP A 223 9.38 9.39 20.70
C ASP A 223 10.87 9.18 21.03
N PRO A 224 11.74 9.22 20.02
CA PRO A 224 13.17 9.16 20.21
C PRO A 224 13.70 10.35 21.02
N ALA A 225 14.87 10.17 21.65
CA ALA A 225 15.54 11.27 22.33
C ALA A 225 16.00 12.31 21.30
N VAL A 226 15.66 13.58 21.53
CA VAL A 226 16.04 14.70 20.66
C VAL A 226 17.06 15.59 21.36
N LEU A 227 18.09 16.04 20.64
CA LEU A 227 19.06 17.01 21.15
C LEU A 227 18.36 18.32 21.55
N ALA A 228 18.73 18.85 22.72
CA ALA A 228 18.28 20.17 23.15
C ALA A 228 18.76 21.24 22.16
N ILE A 229 17.94 22.27 21.95
CA ILE A 229 18.19 23.35 20.97
C ILE A 229 19.61 23.94 21.08
N PRO A 230 20.16 24.26 22.27
CA PRO A 230 21.53 24.81 22.38
C PRO A 230 22.63 23.87 21.88
N SER A 231 22.35 22.56 21.77
CA SER A 231 23.27 21.54 21.27
C SER A 231 23.10 21.26 19.78
N ARG A 232 22.17 21.92 19.08
CA ARG A 232 21.91 21.71 17.64
C ARG A 232 22.80 22.55 16.70
N GLY A 233 23.88 23.13 17.22
CA GLY A 233 24.83 23.95 16.43
C GLY A 233 25.76 23.15 15.52
N GLY A 234 25.89 21.83 15.74
CA GLY A 234 26.71 20.93 14.93
C GLY A 234 25.90 20.00 14.03
N PHE A 235 26.59 19.04 13.39
CA PHE A 235 25.99 18.01 12.53
C PHE A 235 25.70 16.69 13.27
N ASP A 236 25.70 16.72 14.61
CA ASP A 236 25.25 15.57 15.40
C ASP A 236 23.78 15.24 15.10
N LEU A 237 23.41 13.97 15.20
CA LEU A 237 22.04 13.52 15.01
C LEU A 237 21.13 14.22 16.02
N VAL A 238 20.23 15.07 15.50
CA VAL A 238 19.24 15.80 16.31
C VAL A 238 18.26 14.82 16.91
N GLU A 239 17.68 13.96 16.08
CA GLU A 239 16.87 12.83 16.52
C GLU A 239 17.75 11.59 16.64
N ARG A 240 17.82 10.99 17.84
CA ARG A 240 18.63 9.81 18.09
C ARG A 240 17.84 8.54 17.81
N CYS A 241 18.53 7.46 17.48
CA CYS A 241 17.90 6.14 17.43
C CYS A 241 17.40 5.73 18.82
N LEU A 242 16.32 4.94 18.84
CA LEU A 242 15.91 4.21 20.03
C LEU A 242 17.03 3.27 20.48
N GLY A 243 17.24 3.16 21.80
CA GLY A 243 18.10 2.12 22.36
C GLY A 243 17.54 0.72 22.06
N GLU A 244 18.37 -0.32 22.15
CA GLU A 244 17.95 -1.68 21.80
C GLU A 244 16.71 -2.14 22.58
N GLU A 245 16.67 -1.87 23.90
CA GLU A 245 15.53 -2.22 24.74
C GLU A 245 14.26 -1.45 24.32
N GLU A 246 14.39 -0.14 24.07
CA GLU A 246 13.27 0.71 23.64
C GLU A 246 12.74 0.26 22.27
N ALA A 247 13.63 -0.07 21.35
CA ALA A 247 13.29 -0.58 20.02
C ALA A 247 12.58 -1.94 20.12
N ARG A 248 13.01 -2.84 21.01
CA ARG A 248 12.34 -4.13 21.26
C ARG A 248 10.94 -3.93 21.84
N VAL A 249 10.77 -3.00 22.78
CA VAL A 249 9.46 -2.65 23.35
C VAL A 249 8.55 -2.08 22.26
N GLU A 250 9.04 -1.14 21.44
CA GLU A 250 8.24 -0.56 20.36
C GLU A 250 7.85 -1.62 19.32
N ALA A 251 8.78 -2.49 18.92
CA ALA A 251 8.52 -3.60 17.99
C ALA A 251 7.52 -4.63 18.55
N SER A 252 7.49 -4.85 19.87
CA SER A 252 6.54 -5.77 20.52
C SER A 252 5.07 -5.34 20.38
N ARG A 253 4.83 -4.09 19.97
CA ARG A 253 3.50 -3.53 19.68
C ARG A 253 3.03 -3.83 18.26
N CYS A 254 3.86 -4.46 17.42
CA CYS A 254 3.52 -4.79 16.06
C CYS A 254 2.23 -5.61 15.99
N VAL A 255 1.25 -5.10 15.25
CA VAL A 255 -0.07 -5.71 15.09
C VAL A 255 -0.13 -6.77 13.99
N GLN A 256 1.02 -7.07 13.36
CA GLN A 256 1.20 -8.10 12.33
C GLN A 256 0.21 -7.96 11.15
N CYS A 257 -0.11 -6.73 10.76
CA CYS A 257 -1.11 -6.45 9.72
C CYS A 257 -0.73 -6.96 8.33
N ALA A 258 0.56 -7.16 8.06
CA ALA A 258 1.05 -7.79 6.83
C ALA A 258 0.81 -9.30 6.79
N THR A 259 0.52 -9.93 7.94
CA THR A 259 0.48 -11.39 8.08
C THR A 259 -0.93 -11.93 8.26
N PHE A 260 -1.77 -11.25 9.06
CA PHE A 260 -3.18 -11.60 9.18
C PHE A 260 -4.05 -10.37 9.50
N CYS A 261 -5.27 -10.37 8.95
CA CYS A 261 -6.22 -9.30 9.18
C CYS A 261 -7.09 -9.54 10.43
N ASP A 262 -7.95 -10.56 10.48
CA ASP A 262 -8.93 -10.86 11.55
C ASP A 262 -9.79 -9.68 12.06
N LYS A 263 -9.69 -8.47 11.47
CA LYS A 263 -10.33 -7.27 12.02
C LYS A 263 -11.85 -7.42 12.09
N CYS A 264 -12.43 -8.02 11.06
CA CYS A 264 -13.86 -8.33 10.99
C CYS A 264 -14.33 -9.33 12.08
N VAL A 265 -13.44 -10.21 12.56
CA VAL A 265 -13.69 -11.14 13.67
C VAL A 265 -13.67 -10.37 14.99
N GLU A 266 -12.67 -9.50 15.18
CA GLU A 266 -12.48 -8.75 16.43
C GLU A 266 -13.56 -7.69 16.67
N VAL A 267 -14.06 -7.05 15.61
CA VAL A 267 -15.04 -5.97 15.73
C VAL A 267 -16.49 -6.46 15.65
N CYS A 268 -16.75 -7.72 15.28
CA CYS A 268 -18.14 -8.19 15.15
C CYS A 268 -18.78 -8.36 16.54
N PRO A 269 -19.80 -7.56 16.90
CA PRO A 269 -20.42 -7.65 18.23
C PRO A 269 -21.13 -9.00 18.44
N ASN A 270 -21.64 -9.59 17.35
CA ASN A 270 -22.38 -10.86 17.39
C ASN A 270 -21.50 -12.08 17.11
N ARG A 271 -20.18 -11.88 16.94
CA ARG A 271 -19.22 -12.95 16.59
C ARG A 271 -19.60 -13.73 15.32
N ALA A 272 -20.25 -13.07 14.37
CA ALA A 272 -20.67 -13.66 13.10
C ALA A 272 -19.52 -13.89 12.12
N ASN A 273 -18.37 -13.24 12.27
CA ASN A 273 -17.18 -13.55 11.47
C ASN A 273 -16.26 -14.46 12.27
N LEU A 274 -15.86 -15.58 11.69
CA LEU A 274 -14.91 -16.51 12.28
C LEU A 274 -13.72 -16.74 11.34
N ALA A 275 -12.55 -16.97 11.92
CA ALA A 275 -11.37 -17.36 11.15
C ALA A 275 -11.27 -18.90 11.10
N TYR A 276 -10.90 -19.42 9.95
CA TYR A 276 -10.55 -20.83 9.75
C TYR A 276 -9.21 -20.94 9.03
N GLU A 277 -8.50 -22.04 9.24
CA GLU A 277 -7.27 -22.35 8.52
C GLU A 277 -7.60 -23.13 7.24
N ALA A 278 -7.03 -22.68 6.13
CA ALA A 278 -7.09 -23.27 4.81
C ALA A 278 -5.67 -23.67 4.40
N GLU A 279 -5.53 -24.81 3.73
CA GLU A 279 -4.27 -25.17 3.10
C GLU A 279 -3.99 -24.23 1.93
N ALA A 280 -2.73 -23.81 1.78
CA ALA A 280 -2.32 -23.10 0.58
C ALA A 280 -2.41 -24.05 -0.61
N VAL A 281 -3.20 -23.69 -1.62
CA VAL A 281 -3.47 -24.54 -2.78
C VAL A 281 -3.30 -23.75 -4.07
N ALA A 282 -2.72 -24.40 -5.08
CA ALA A 282 -2.63 -23.90 -6.44
C ALA A 282 -3.04 -25.04 -7.38
N TRP A 283 -4.31 -25.05 -7.77
CA TRP A 283 -4.92 -26.10 -8.58
C TRP A 283 -5.21 -25.60 -10.00
N ARG A 284 -5.27 -26.55 -10.93
CA ARG A 284 -5.85 -26.34 -12.26
C ARG A 284 -7.19 -27.07 -12.27
N VAL A 285 -8.29 -26.34 -12.27
CA VAL A 285 -9.63 -26.91 -12.16
C VAL A 285 -10.23 -27.13 -13.56
N PRO A 286 -10.84 -28.30 -13.83
CA PRO A 286 -11.40 -28.58 -15.15
C PRO A 286 -12.56 -27.68 -15.53
N VAL A 287 -12.62 -27.32 -16.82
CA VAL A 287 -13.72 -26.61 -17.45
C VAL A 287 -14.46 -27.55 -18.39
N LEU A 288 -15.75 -27.72 -18.17
CA LEU A 288 -16.63 -28.66 -18.87
C LEU A 288 -17.49 -27.96 -19.92
N ALA A 289 -17.77 -28.63 -21.03
CA ALA A 289 -18.77 -28.21 -22.01
C ALA A 289 -19.67 -29.38 -22.39
N CYS A 290 -20.94 -29.11 -22.63
CA CYS A 290 -21.90 -30.08 -23.15
C CYS A 290 -22.07 -29.89 -24.66
N ARG A 291 -21.75 -30.91 -25.47
CA ARG A 291 -21.96 -30.91 -26.92
C ARG A 291 -22.66 -32.20 -27.34
N ALA A 292 -23.77 -32.06 -28.05
CA ALA A 292 -24.57 -33.20 -28.55
C ALA A 292 -24.95 -34.24 -27.46
N GLY A 293 -25.21 -33.79 -26.23
CA GLY A 293 -25.57 -34.66 -25.10
C GLY A 293 -24.37 -35.32 -24.39
N GLU A 294 -23.14 -35.04 -24.82
CA GLU A 294 -21.92 -35.51 -24.16
C GLU A 294 -21.21 -34.36 -23.42
N VAL A 295 -20.71 -34.64 -22.23
CA VAL A 295 -19.87 -33.69 -21.48
C VAL A 295 -18.40 -33.99 -21.79
N ARG A 296 -17.63 -32.95 -22.11
CA ARG A 296 -16.19 -33.04 -22.33
C ARG A 296 -15.45 -31.95 -21.56
N ILE A 297 -14.25 -32.27 -21.11
CA ILE A 297 -13.31 -31.27 -20.58
C ILE A 297 -12.76 -30.49 -21.78
N VAL A 298 -12.95 -29.17 -21.77
CA VAL A 298 -12.53 -28.26 -22.85
C VAL A 298 -11.36 -27.35 -22.47
N GLY A 299 -10.96 -27.37 -21.19
CA GLY A 299 -9.84 -26.60 -20.68
C GLY A 299 -9.69 -26.76 -19.17
N GLU A 300 -8.78 -25.96 -18.61
CA GLU A 300 -8.58 -25.83 -17.18
C GLU A 300 -8.34 -24.35 -16.85
N GLU A 301 -8.80 -23.91 -15.68
CA GLU A 301 -8.53 -22.57 -15.16
C GLU A 301 -7.74 -22.64 -13.83
N PRO A 302 -6.94 -21.62 -13.50
CA PRO A 302 -6.23 -21.58 -12.23
C PRO A 302 -7.18 -21.29 -11.06
N PHE A 303 -7.01 -22.03 -9.97
CA PHE A 303 -7.64 -21.76 -8.67
C PHE A 303 -6.55 -21.70 -7.61
N GLU A 304 -6.48 -20.60 -6.85
CA GLU A 304 -5.40 -20.38 -5.90
C GLU A 304 -5.89 -19.80 -4.58
N VAL A 305 -5.43 -20.39 -3.47
CA VAL A 305 -5.55 -19.85 -2.12
C VAL A 305 -4.15 -19.73 -1.55
N ARG A 306 -3.67 -18.50 -1.38
CA ARG A 306 -2.32 -18.22 -0.85
C ARG A 306 -2.31 -18.07 0.67
N GLN A 307 -3.29 -17.33 1.18
CA GLN A 307 -3.37 -17.03 2.61
C GLN A 307 -4.01 -18.21 3.35
N GLY A 308 -3.28 -18.82 4.28
CA GLY A 308 -3.80 -19.94 5.06
C GLY A 308 -4.96 -19.53 5.97
N ARG A 309 -4.89 -18.35 6.58
CA ARG A 309 -5.93 -17.88 7.51
C ARG A 309 -7.07 -17.16 6.79
N GLN A 310 -8.21 -17.81 6.64
CA GLN A 310 -9.40 -17.33 5.93
C GLN A 310 -10.54 -16.95 6.88
N ILE A 311 -11.53 -16.21 6.37
CA ILE A 311 -12.71 -15.78 7.14
C ILE A 311 -13.97 -16.41 6.55
N VAL A 312 -14.81 -16.98 7.41
CA VAL A 312 -16.18 -17.40 7.12
C VAL A 312 -17.15 -16.50 7.88
N HIS A 313 -18.27 -16.17 7.25
CA HIS A 313 -19.34 -15.37 7.83
C HIS A 313 -20.53 -16.27 8.17
N LEU A 314 -21.02 -16.22 9.41
CA LEU A 314 -22.21 -16.92 9.86
C LEU A 314 -23.43 -16.04 9.64
N VAL A 315 -24.42 -16.57 8.92
CA VAL A 315 -25.61 -15.79 8.51
C VAL A 315 -26.50 -15.47 9.71
N GLU A 316 -26.91 -16.48 10.47
CA GLU A 316 -27.90 -16.34 11.54
C GLU A 316 -27.53 -15.36 12.67
N PRO A 317 -26.30 -15.32 13.21
CA PRO A 317 -25.95 -14.35 14.25
C PRO A 317 -25.75 -12.93 13.71
N CYS A 318 -25.68 -12.71 12.40
CA CYS A 318 -25.47 -11.37 11.84
C CYS A 318 -26.76 -10.53 11.89
N ASN A 319 -26.65 -9.28 12.36
CA ASN A 319 -27.72 -8.29 12.28
C ASN A 319 -27.41 -7.17 11.28
N GLU A 320 -26.44 -7.39 10.39
CA GLU A 320 -25.97 -6.43 9.38
C GLU A 320 -25.62 -5.03 9.92
N CYS A 321 -25.11 -4.91 11.15
CA CYS A 321 -24.77 -3.61 11.74
C CYS A 321 -23.66 -2.82 11.00
N GLY A 322 -23.01 -3.42 10.01
CA GLY A 322 -21.97 -2.78 9.19
C GLY A 322 -20.60 -2.64 9.86
N ASN A 323 -20.44 -3.02 11.13
CA ASN A 323 -19.18 -2.76 11.86
C ASN A 323 -17.95 -3.40 11.20
N CYS A 324 -18.09 -4.62 10.68
CA CYS A 324 -17.00 -5.28 9.97
C CYS A 324 -16.62 -4.59 8.64
N ALA A 325 -17.53 -3.85 8.01
CA ALA A 325 -17.26 -3.05 6.82
C ALA A 325 -16.56 -1.73 7.19
N THR A 326 -17.06 -1.01 8.21
CA THR A 326 -16.46 0.24 8.71
C THR A 326 -14.98 0.08 9.07
N PHE A 327 -14.61 -1.07 9.64
CA PHE A 327 -13.24 -1.36 10.07
C PHE A 327 -12.44 -2.20 9.07
N CYS A 328 -12.95 -2.44 7.85
CA CYS A 328 -12.26 -3.25 6.86
C CYS A 328 -11.06 -2.51 6.28
N VAL A 329 -9.86 -3.07 6.43
CA VAL A 329 -8.61 -2.50 5.88
C VAL A 329 -8.44 -2.74 4.37
N HIS A 330 -9.38 -3.47 3.76
CA HIS A 330 -9.38 -3.80 2.33
C HIS A 330 -10.58 -3.20 1.60
N GLU A 331 -11.29 -2.23 2.21
CA GLU A 331 -12.50 -1.60 1.66
C GLU A 331 -13.67 -2.56 1.31
N GLY A 332 -13.63 -3.80 1.82
CA GLY A 332 -14.68 -4.80 1.63
C GLY A 332 -15.81 -4.74 2.67
N GLN A 333 -16.88 -5.49 2.43
CA GLN A 333 -18.02 -5.73 3.29
C GLN A 333 -18.04 -7.19 3.78
N PRO A 334 -17.27 -7.57 4.82
CA PRO A 334 -17.09 -8.98 5.18
C PRO A 334 -18.37 -9.78 5.41
N TYR A 335 -19.44 -9.15 5.91
CA TYR A 335 -20.74 -9.78 6.12
C TYR A 335 -21.47 -10.18 4.81
N ARG A 336 -21.04 -9.63 3.67
CA ARG A 336 -21.56 -9.93 2.32
C ARG A 336 -20.55 -10.66 1.45
N ASP A 337 -19.28 -10.25 1.53
CA ASP A 337 -18.23 -10.66 0.59
C ASP A 337 -17.53 -11.97 0.98
N LYS A 338 -17.55 -12.35 2.27
CA LYS A 338 -16.93 -13.60 2.73
C LYS A 338 -17.88 -14.78 2.53
N PRO A 339 -17.37 -16.03 2.38
CA PRO A 339 -18.22 -17.21 2.31
C PRO A 339 -19.22 -17.22 3.46
N ARG A 340 -20.50 -17.33 3.13
CA ARG A 340 -21.61 -17.17 4.08
C ARG A 340 -22.14 -18.53 4.46
N LEU A 341 -21.77 -19.01 5.64
CA LEU A 341 -22.17 -20.30 6.17
C LEU A 341 -23.46 -20.14 7.00
N CYS A 342 -24.49 -20.85 6.59
CA CYS A 342 -25.72 -21.03 7.37
C CYS A 342 -25.53 -22.21 8.32
N LEU A 343 -26.01 -22.07 9.55
CA LEU A 343 -25.99 -23.10 10.58
C LEU A 343 -27.17 -24.06 10.46
N THR A 344 -28.26 -23.64 9.80
CA THR A 344 -29.47 -24.44 9.63
C THR A 344 -29.87 -24.54 8.15
N LEU A 345 -30.49 -25.67 7.78
CA LEU A 345 -31.00 -25.87 6.43
C LEU A 345 -32.08 -24.84 6.02
N PRO A 346 -33.05 -24.46 6.90
CA PRO A 346 -34.00 -23.40 6.57
C PRO A 346 -33.32 -22.06 6.27
N ALA A 347 -32.35 -21.63 7.09
CA ALA A 347 -31.62 -20.38 6.84
C ALA A 347 -30.87 -20.42 5.49
N PHE A 348 -30.26 -21.57 5.15
CA PHE A 348 -29.61 -21.77 3.85
C PHE A 348 -30.59 -21.65 2.67
N GLN A 349 -31.83 -22.15 2.82
CA GLN A 349 -32.84 -22.10 1.77
C GLN A 349 -33.41 -20.69 1.57
N ASP A 350 -33.53 -19.92 2.65
CA ASP A 350 -34.07 -18.56 2.66
C ASP A 350 -33.03 -17.50 2.28
N GLU A 351 -31.74 -17.84 2.27
CA GLU A 351 -30.67 -16.90 1.98
C GLU A 351 -30.67 -16.45 0.50
N PRO A 352 -30.88 -15.15 0.21
CA PRO A 352 -30.93 -14.64 -1.17
C PRO A 352 -29.56 -14.57 -1.88
N GLY A 353 -28.46 -14.51 -1.12
CA GLY A 353 -27.10 -14.40 -1.64
C GLY A 353 -26.42 -15.73 -1.93
N ILE A 354 -25.10 -15.68 -2.10
CA ILE A 354 -24.27 -16.88 -2.05
C ILE A 354 -24.30 -17.40 -0.61
N ALA A 355 -24.62 -18.68 -0.44
CA ALA A 355 -24.72 -19.34 0.86
C ALA A 355 -24.10 -20.73 0.82
N PHE A 356 -23.65 -21.19 2.00
CA PHE A 356 -23.10 -22.51 2.21
C PHE A 356 -23.79 -23.17 3.41
N PHE A 357 -23.93 -24.49 3.38
CA PHE A 357 -24.42 -25.28 4.50
C PHE A 357 -23.63 -26.59 4.56
N ILE A 358 -23.16 -26.98 5.74
CA ILE A 358 -22.36 -28.19 5.93
C ILE A 358 -23.10 -29.14 6.85
N ALA A 359 -23.28 -30.40 6.41
CA ALA A 359 -23.87 -31.46 7.21
C ALA A 359 -23.08 -32.76 7.00
N GLY A 360 -22.45 -33.26 8.07
CA GLY A 360 -21.61 -34.44 8.02
C GLY A 360 -20.46 -34.29 7.01
N ASP A 361 -20.49 -35.13 5.97
CA ASP A 361 -19.47 -35.17 4.91
C ASP A 361 -19.91 -34.46 3.61
N GLU A 362 -20.95 -33.64 3.69
CA GLU A 362 -21.48 -32.89 2.55
C GLU A 362 -21.43 -31.38 2.83
N ILE A 363 -20.98 -30.62 1.84
CA ILE A 363 -21.17 -29.17 1.77
C ILE A 363 -22.12 -28.84 0.62
N ARG A 364 -23.02 -27.91 0.86
CA ARG A 364 -23.97 -27.35 -0.10
C ARG A 364 -23.62 -25.91 -0.37
N ARG A 365 -23.84 -25.48 -1.60
CA ARG A 365 -23.67 -24.10 -2.08
C ARG A 365 -24.97 -23.69 -2.74
N ARG A 366 -25.44 -22.47 -2.47
CA ARG A 366 -26.59 -21.87 -3.14
C ARG A 366 -26.20 -20.51 -3.70
N GLU A 367 -26.60 -20.24 -4.92
CA GLU A 367 -26.43 -18.93 -5.57
C GLU A 367 -27.55 -18.72 -6.60
N GLY A 368 -28.24 -17.58 -6.53
CA GLY A 368 -29.31 -17.25 -7.49
C GLY A 368 -30.42 -18.31 -7.56
N GLY A 369 -30.73 -18.96 -6.42
CA GLY A 369 -31.74 -20.02 -6.31
C GLY A 369 -31.29 -21.40 -6.84
N LYS A 370 -30.06 -21.54 -7.33
CA LYS A 370 -29.49 -22.82 -7.76
C LYS A 370 -28.65 -23.42 -6.66
N GLU A 371 -28.74 -24.73 -6.48
CA GLU A 371 -28.00 -25.48 -5.46
C GLU A 371 -26.99 -26.42 -6.13
N ALA A 372 -25.80 -26.49 -5.54
CA ALA A 372 -24.79 -27.48 -5.82
C ALA A 372 -24.40 -28.17 -4.50
N THR A 373 -24.03 -29.44 -4.59
CA THR A 373 -23.53 -30.24 -3.46
C THR A 373 -22.17 -30.81 -3.78
N LEU A 374 -21.34 -30.95 -2.75
CA LEU A 374 -20.08 -31.66 -2.80
C LEU A 374 -20.02 -32.62 -1.61
N SER A 375 -20.12 -33.92 -1.88
CA SER A 375 -19.91 -34.96 -0.88
C SER A 375 -18.44 -35.38 -0.88
N VAL A 376 -17.78 -35.34 0.28
CA VAL A 376 -16.34 -35.61 0.42
C VAL A 376 -16.14 -36.91 1.20
N LYS A 377 -15.58 -37.95 0.56
CA LYS A 377 -15.32 -39.27 1.16
C LYS A 377 -13.84 -39.64 1.06
N GLU A 378 -13.41 -40.67 1.79
CA GLU A 378 -11.99 -41.10 1.78
C GLU A 378 -11.43 -41.41 0.37
N GLY A 379 -12.28 -41.91 -0.54
CA GLY A 379 -11.89 -42.30 -1.91
C GLY A 379 -11.94 -41.19 -2.97
N GLY A 380 -12.53 -40.03 -2.66
CA GLY A 380 -12.78 -38.98 -3.66
C GLY A 380 -13.96 -38.09 -3.30
N MET A 381 -14.46 -37.34 -4.28
CA MET A 381 -15.54 -36.39 -4.08
C MET A 381 -16.60 -36.54 -5.17
N THR A 382 -17.84 -36.22 -4.83
CA THR A 382 -18.93 -36.17 -5.80
C THR A 382 -19.53 -34.78 -5.78
N PHE A 383 -19.33 -34.04 -6.87
CA PHE A 383 -19.97 -32.75 -7.12
C PHE A 383 -21.28 -32.96 -7.87
N ALA A 384 -22.37 -32.32 -7.47
CA ALA A 384 -23.64 -32.44 -8.16
C ALA A 384 -24.42 -31.12 -8.16
N ASP A 385 -25.11 -30.83 -9.26
CA ASP A 385 -26.05 -29.71 -9.36
C ASP A 385 -27.26 -30.07 -10.24
N GLU A 386 -28.03 -29.08 -10.70
CA GLU A 386 -29.20 -29.29 -11.58
C GLU A 386 -28.85 -29.93 -12.95
N ARG A 387 -27.60 -29.82 -13.43
CA ARG A 387 -27.18 -30.26 -14.77
C ARG A 387 -26.32 -31.52 -14.77
N LEU A 388 -25.52 -31.74 -13.75
CA LEU A 388 -24.51 -32.80 -13.77
C LEU A 388 -24.24 -33.42 -12.40
N ILE A 389 -23.61 -34.59 -12.44
CA ILE A 389 -22.91 -35.23 -11.33
C ILE A 389 -21.50 -35.53 -11.82
N VAL A 390 -20.49 -35.11 -11.09
CA VAL A 390 -19.07 -35.32 -11.40
C VAL A 390 -18.40 -36.04 -10.24
N GLU A 391 -17.79 -37.17 -10.53
CA GLU A 391 -16.91 -37.86 -9.60
C GLU A 391 -15.48 -37.33 -9.79
N LEU A 392 -14.86 -36.93 -8.69
CA LEU A 392 -13.56 -36.27 -8.64
C LEU A 392 -12.61 -37.08 -7.74
N ASP A 393 -11.34 -37.16 -8.13
CA ASP A 393 -10.30 -37.65 -7.22
C ASP A 393 -9.92 -36.58 -6.16
N ARG A 394 -9.00 -36.90 -5.25
CA ARG A 394 -8.53 -35.98 -4.19
C ARG A 394 -7.90 -34.68 -4.71
N GLY A 395 -7.47 -34.65 -5.97
CA GLY A 395 -6.86 -33.50 -6.64
C GLY A 395 -7.81 -32.78 -7.61
N LEU A 396 -9.13 -32.98 -7.48
CA LEU A 396 -10.17 -32.39 -8.32
C LEU A 396 -10.11 -32.81 -9.80
N ARG A 397 -9.52 -33.97 -10.11
CA ARG A 397 -9.54 -34.51 -11.48
C ARG A 397 -10.80 -35.32 -11.71
N VAL A 398 -11.46 -35.05 -12.83
CA VAL A 398 -12.68 -35.75 -13.26
C VAL A 398 -12.39 -37.22 -13.53
N GLN A 399 -13.10 -38.10 -12.83
CA GLN A 399 -13.10 -39.55 -13.04
C GLN A 399 -14.30 -39.98 -13.90
N HIS A 400 -15.48 -39.43 -13.58
CA HIS A 400 -16.72 -39.75 -14.27
C HIS A 400 -17.67 -38.54 -14.27
N VAL A 401 -18.48 -38.40 -15.32
CA VAL A 401 -19.50 -37.34 -15.44
C VAL A 401 -20.81 -37.96 -15.90
N ALA A 402 -21.86 -37.77 -15.10
CA ALA A 402 -23.23 -38.07 -15.50
C ALA A 402 -23.98 -36.76 -15.80
N LEU A 403 -24.53 -36.65 -17.01
CA LEU A 403 -25.33 -35.51 -17.44
C LEU A 403 -26.80 -35.70 -17.01
N LYS A 404 -27.34 -34.77 -16.23
CA LYS A 404 -28.78 -34.68 -15.91
C LYS A 404 -29.54 -33.87 -16.96
N ALA A 405 -28.97 -32.72 -17.37
CA ALA A 405 -29.57 -31.84 -18.36
C ALA A 405 -28.49 -31.08 -19.14
N ALA A 406 -28.69 -30.97 -20.46
CA ALA A 406 -27.79 -30.21 -21.34
C ALA A 406 -27.68 -28.74 -20.90
N PHE A 407 -26.53 -28.12 -21.12
CA PHE A 407 -26.28 -26.72 -20.78
C PHE A 407 -25.46 -26.02 -21.88
N PRO A 408 -25.73 -24.73 -22.16
CA PRO A 408 -24.95 -23.97 -23.12
C PRO A 408 -23.62 -23.51 -22.52
N GLY A 409 -22.63 -23.26 -23.39
CA GLY A 409 -21.35 -22.67 -22.99
C GLY A 409 -20.44 -23.63 -22.22
N THR A 410 -19.65 -23.07 -21.32
CA THR A 410 -18.69 -23.78 -20.48
C THR A 410 -19.03 -23.62 -19.01
N ARG A 411 -18.68 -24.61 -18.18
CA ARG A 411 -18.86 -24.58 -16.74
C ARG A 411 -17.58 -25.00 -16.05
N SER A 412 -17.08 -24.16 -15.16
CA SER A 412 -15.90 -24.47 -14.36
C SER A 412 -16.27 -25.35 -13.16
N LEU A 413 -15.35 -26.21 -12.75
CA LEU A 413 -15.39 -26.89 -11.45
C LEU A 413 -14.72 -26.06 -10.33
N GLY A 414 -14.46 -24.76 -10.55
CA GLY A 414 -13.98 -23.83 -9.54
C GLY A 414 -14.90 -23.74 -8.31
N GLU A 415 -16.22 -23.89 -8.50
CA GLU A 415 -17.18 -23.97 -7.38
C GLU A 415 -16.89 -25.18 -6.48
N ALA A 416 -16.58 -26.34 -7.07
CA ALA A 416 -16.21 -27.53 -6.31
C ALA A 416 -14.90 -27.33 -5.53
N ALA A 417 -13.95 -26.60 -6.11
CA ALA A 417 -12.70 -26.24 -5.44
C ALA A 417 -12.93 -25.29 -4.24
N GLU A 418 -13.75 -24.25 -4.42
CA GLU A 418 -14.15 -23.34 -3.35
C GLU A 418 -14.85 -24.09 -2.21
N MET A 419 -15.83 -24.93 -2.54
CA MET A 419 -16.56 -25.76 -1.59
C MET A 419 -15.60 -26.70 -0.83
N LEU A 420 -14.62 -27.30 -1.50
CA LEU A 420 -13.65 -28.18 -0.86
C LEU A 420 -12.74 -27.44 0.13
N VAL A 421 -12.24 -26.25 -0.24
CA VAL A 421 -11.42 -25.42 0.65
C VAL A 421 -12.22 -25.02 1.88
N LEU A 422 -13.44 -24.52 1.70
CA LEU A 422 -14.29 -24.12 2.81
C LEU A 422 -14.66 -25.31 3.70
N PHE A 423 -15.04 -26.45 3.11
CA PHE A 423 -15.38 -27.66 3.85
C PHE A 423 -14.22 -28.16 4.71
N ARG A 424 -13.02 -28.33 4.12
CA ARG A 424 -11.82 -28.76 4.85
C ARG A 424 -11.45 -27.77 5.95
N GLY A 425 -11.52 -26.48 5.63
CA GLY A 425 -11.15 -25.42 6.56
C GLY A 425 -12.09 -25.32 7.76
N VAL A 426 -13.41 -25.33 7.53
CA VAL A 426 -14.42 -25.30 8.60
C VAL A 426 -14.38 -26.60 9.40
N LYS A 427 -14.32 -27.78 8.75
CA LYS A 427 -14.25 -29.07 9.48
C LYS A 427 -12.98 -29.20 10.32
N GLY A 428 -11.85 -28.69 9.81
CA GLY A 428 -10.57 -28.75 10.53
C GLY A 428 -10.42 -27.71 11.65
N SER A 429 -11.01 -26.52 11.49
CA SER A 429 -10.78 -25.39 12.41
C SER A 429 -11.98 -25.02 13.29
N LEU A 430 -13.18 -25.34 12.85
CA LEU A 430 -14.46 -24.94 13.46
C LEU A 430 -15.43 -26.14 13.57
N PRO A 431 -15.00 -27.33 14.06
CA PRO A 431 -15.86 -28.53 14.07
C PRO A 431 -17.15 -28.34 14.90
N PHE A 432 -17.12 -27.47 15.90
CA PHE A 432 -18.28 -27.11 16.73
C PHE A 432 -19.45 -26.47 15.96
N LEU A 433 -19.23 -26.03 14.70
CA LEU A 433 -20.30 -25.53 13.83
C LEU A 433 -21.05 -26.65 13.10
N ILE A 434 -20.45 -27.86 13.00
CA ILE A 434 -20.97 -28.98 12.21
C ILE A 434 -21.44 -30.13 13.11
N GLU A 435 -20.72 -30.38 14.21
CA GLU A 435 -20.93 -31.50 15.13
C GLU A 435 -22.03 -31.22 16.18
N GLN A 436 -23.16 -30.64 15.79
CA GLN A 436 -24.33 -30.62 16.67
C GLN A 436 -25.03 -31.98 16.61
N GLU A 437 -24.47 -32.96 17.31
CA GLU A 437 -25.23 -34.14 17.68
C GLU A 437 -26.40 -33.75 18.58
N VAL A 438 -27.54 -34.36 18.26
CA VAL A 438 -28.81 -34.34 18.97
C VAL A 438 -28.59 -34.53 20.47
N GLY A 439 -28.73 -33.46 21.23
CA GLY A 439 -29.04 -33.56 22.65
C GLY A 439 -30.51 -33.98 22.80
N ASP A 440 -30.76 -35.28 22.91
CA ASP A 440 -31.94 -35.77 23.62
C ASP A 440 -31.72 -35.49 25.11
N GLY A 441 -32.35 -34.44 25.66
CA GLY A 441 -32.42 -34.18 27.11
C GLY A 441 -32.21 -32.74 27.53
#